data_AF-A0A8T0DG65-F1
#
_entry.id   AF-A0A8T0DG65-F1
#
_cell.length_a   1.000
_cell.length_b   1.000
_cell.length_c   1.000
_cell.angle_alpha   90.00
_cell.angle_beta   90.00
_cell.angle_gamma   90.00
#
_symmetry.space_group_name_H-M   'P 1'
#
loop_
_entity.id
_entity.type
_entity.pdbx_description
1 polymer ?
#
loop_
_entity_poly.entity_id
_entity_poly.type
_entity_poly.pdbx_seq_one_letter_code
_entity_poly.pdbx_strand_id
1 'polypeptide(L)'
;MQLSVPFFVGFGFAVNAKRKNFPCFTKLPGLHGSHFEITPNDLRSLIPNTAPRYSALPQSLPQRPDPPYDPFTHKQEVVHHLVRTDHPTNVRPRRLLSASLEAAKAEFSHTLQLGAIRLSNSGWPSKLRKFTKYLGD
;
A
#
# COMPACT_ATOMS: atom_id res chain seq x y z
N MET A 1 14.06 14.27 -24.39
CA MET A 1 12.69 14.25 -24.93
C MET A 1 11.83 15.15 -24.07
N GLN A 2 11.30 16.25 -24.61
CA GLN A 2 10.48 17.21 -23.86
C GLN A 2 9.04 17.06 -24.35
N LEU A 3 8.16 16.49 -23.52
CA LEU A 3 6.74 16.32 -23.84
C LEU A 3 6.06 17.69 -23.76
N SER A 4 5.26 18.04 -24.77
CA SER A 4 4.63 19.36 -24.89
C SER A 4 3.34 19.44 -24.05
N VAL A 5 2.92 20.66 -23.68
CA VAL A 5 1.64 20.89 -22.97
C VAL A 5 0.43 20.19 -23.64
N PRO A 6 0.24 20.24 -24.97
CA PRO A 6 -0.88 19.54 -25.62
C PRO A 6 -0.82 18.02 -25.49
N PHE A 7 0.35 17.40 -25.30
CA PHE A 7 0.45 15.97 -24.99
C PHE A 7 -0.28 15.67 -23.66
N PHE A 8 0.03 16.40 -22.59
CA PHE A 8 -0.57 16.17 -21.29
C PHE A 8 -2.07 16.49 -21.26
N VAL A 9 -2.50 17.54 -21.95
CA VAL A 9 -3.92 17.87 -22.12
C VAL A 9 -4.65 16.77 -22.90
N GLY A 10 -4.02 16.18 -23.92
CA GLY A 10 -4.59 15.06 -24.69
C GLY A 10 -4.84 13.79 -23.87
N PHE A 11 -4.04 13.56 -22.83
CA PHE A 11 -4.25 12.48 -21.85
C PHE A 11 -5.06 12.93 -20.63
N GLY A 12 -5.60 14.16 -20.66
CA GLY A 12 -6.46 14.75 -19.64
C GLY A 12 -5.79 15.05 -18.31
N PHE A 13 -4.49 15.29 -18.31
CA PHE A 13 -3.81 15.89 -17.18
C PHE A 13 -4.01 17.41 -17.20
N ALA A 14 -4.42 17.98 -16.07
CA ALA A 14 -4.38 19.43 -15.88
C ALA A 14 -2.93 19.89 -15.77
N VAL A 15 -2.51 20.86 -16.59
CA VAL A 15 -1.14 21.43 -16.57
C VAL A 15 -1.22 22.95 -16.53
N ASN A 16 -0.46 23.57 -15.63
CA ASN A 16 -0.30 25.01 -15.61
C ASN A 16 0.73 25.42 -16.67
N ALA A 17 0.26 25.91 -17.82
CA ALA A 17 1.12 26.28 -18.95
C ALA A 17 2.10 27.44 -18.64
N LYS A 18 1.76 28.34 -17.71
CA LYS A 18 2.61 29.48 -17.33
C LYS A 18 3.79 29.04 -16.45
N ARG A 19 3.57 28.08 -15.54
CA ARG A 19 4.58 27.58 -14.61
C ARG A 19 5.20 26.24 -15.03
N LYS A 20 4.76 25.66 -16.15
CA LYS A 20 5.16 24.35 -16.68
C LYS A 20 5.14 23.24 -15.60
N ASN A 21 4.13 23.28 -14.73
CA ASN A 21 3.98 22.32 -13.63
C ASN A 21 2.54 21.76 -13.59
N PHE A 22 2.38 20.62 -12.91
CA PHE A 22 1.07 20.10 -12.58
C PHE A 22 0.51 20.91 -11.40
N PRO A 23 -0.73 21.43 -11.48
CA PRO A 23 -1.34 22.10 -10.35
C PRO A 23 -1.62 21.10 -9.24
N CYS A 24 -1.22 21.43 -8.01
CA CYS A 24 -1.67 20.71 -6.84
C CYS A 24 -3.17 20.96 -6.65
N PHE A 25 -3.97 19.89 -6.61
CA PHE A 25 -5.44 19.96 -6.60
C PHE A 25 -6.01 20.69 -5.37
N THR A 26 -5.24 20.77 -4.28
CA THR A 26 -5.64 21.40 -3.02
C THR A 26 -5.31 22.90 -2.93
N LYS A 27 -4.66 23.50 -3.94
CA LYS A 27 -4.31 24.94 -3.92
C LYS A 27 -4.59 25.61 -5.27
N LEU A 28 -5.86 25.74 -5.61
CA LEU A 28 -6.30 26.74 -6.58
C LEU A 28 -6.87 27.95 -5.81
N PRO A 29 -6.15 29.08 -5.75
CA PRO A 29 -6.75 30.32 -5.27
C PRO A 29 -7.63 30.91 -6.39
N GLY A 30 -8.94 31.00 -6.12
CA GLY A 30 -9.84 31.95 -6.75
C GLY A 30 -10.14 31.75 -8.24
N LEU A 31 -11.08 30.86 -8.54
CA LEU A 31 -12.07 31.09 -9.60
C LEU A 31 -13.44 31.12 -8.92
N HIS A 32 -14.07 32.29 -8.96
CA HIS A 32 -15.37 32.56 -8.39
C HIS A 32 -16.44 31.68 -9.05
N GLY A 33 -17.24 30.99 -8.22
CA GLY A 33 -18.52 30.40 -8.66
C GLY A 33 -18.57 28.88 -8.73
N SER A 34 -18.41 28.20 -7.59
CA SER A 34 -19.22 27.04 -7.15
C SER A 34 -18.43 26.27 -6.08
N HIS A 35 -18.96 26.26 -4.86
CA HIS A 35 -18.43 25.45 -3.77
C HIS A 35 -18.81 23.99 -4.07
N PHE A 36 -17.87 23.19 -4.56
CA PHE A 36 -18.06 21.74 -4.61
C PHE A 36 -17.35 21.12 -3.41
N GLU A 37 -18.16 20.63 -2.48
CA GLU A 37 -17.69 19.78 -1.40
C GLU A 37 -17.38 18.41 -2.02
N ILE A 38 -16.09 18.18 -2.30
CA ILE A 38 -15.63 16.94 -2.95
C ILE A 38 -15.69 15.84 -1.90
N THR A 39 -16.73 15.01 -1.97
CA THR A 39 -16.77 13.74 -1.24
C THR A 39 -15.87 12.73 -1.97
N PRO A 40 -15.37 11.66 -1.33
CA PRO A 40 -14.46 10.70 -1.96
C PRO A 40 -14.99 10.08 -3.27
N ASN A 41 -16.30 10.13 -3.52
CA ASN A 41 -16.94 9.70 -4.77
C ASN A 41 -16.75 10.68 -5.93
N ASP A 42 -16.48 11.97 -5.69
CA ASP A 42 -16.31 12.98 -6.72
C ASP A 42 -14.97 12.84 -7.47
N LEU A 43 -13.98 12.13 -6.88
CA LEU A 43 -12.73 11.78 -7.54
C LEU A 43 -12.90 10.89 -8.79
N ARG A 44 -14.04 10.19 -8.92
CA ARG A 44 -14.33 9.38 -10.12
C ARG A 44 -14.60 10.25 -11.35
N SER A 45 -15.01 11.50 -11.17
CA SER A 45 -15.35 12.42 -12.26
C SER A 45 -14.14 13.12 -12.88
N LEU A 46 -13.00 13.11 -12.18
CA LEU A 46 -11.75 13.73 -12.64
C LEU A 46 -10.92 12.80 -13.54
N ILE A 47 -11.33 11.55 -13.69
CA ILE A 47 -10.78 10.68 -14.72
C ILE A 47 -11.29 11.24 -16.05
N PRO A 48 -10.40 11.74 -16.92
CA PRO A 48 -10.80 12.17 -18.26
C PRO A 48 -11.50 10.99 -18.92
N ASN A 49 -12.69 11.22 -19.44
CA ASN A 49 -13.50 10.23 -20.16
C ASN A 49 -12.87 9.88 -21.53
N THR A 50 -11.56 9.62 -21.55
CA THR A 50 -10.73 9.45 -22.75
C THR A 50 -10.18 8.04 -22.90
N ALA A 51 -10.47 7.11 -21.99
CA ALA A 51 -10.11 5.71 -22.15
C ALA A 51 -11.31 4.75 -21.91
N PRO A 52 -12.32 4.73 -22.80
CA PRO A 52 -13.42 3.75 -22.74
C PRO A 52 -12.94 2.29 -22.84
N ARG A 53 -11.68 2.05 -23.24
CA ARG A 53 -11.09 0.70 -23.31
C ARG A 53 -10.85 0.04 -21.96
N TYR A 54 -10.58 0.82 -20.92
CA TYR A 54 -10.14 0.29 -19.62
C TYR A 54 -11.10 0.62 -18.48
N SER A 55 -12.13 1.43 -18.73
CA SER A 55 -13.17 1.77 -17.75
C SER A 55 -13.98 0.56 -17.29
N ALA A 56 -14.09 -0.47 -18.13
CA ALA A 56 -14.77 -1.72 -17.81
C ALA A 56 -13.91 -2.70 -16.99
N LEU A 57 -12.58 -2.56 -16.96
CA LEU A 57 -11.70 -3.52 -16.28
C LEU A 57 -12.02 -3.69 -14.79
N PRO A 58 -12.23 -2.62 -14.00
CA PRO A 58 -12.56 -2.76 -12.58
C PRO A 58 -13.94 -3.41 -12.35
N GLN A 59 -14.87 -3.26 -13.30
CA GLN A 59 -16.21 -3.86 -13.23
C GLN A 59 -16.21 -5.32 -13.72
N SER A 60 -15.33 -5.67 -14.65
CA SER A 60 -15.20 -7.01 -15.21
C SER A 60 -14.41 -7.97 -14.31
N LEU A 61 -13.60 -7.42 -13.40
CA LEU A 61 -12.95 -8.23 -12.39
C LEU A 61 -14.00 -8.59 -11.33
N PRO A 62 -14.20 -9.88 -11.01
CA PRO A 62 -14.95 -10.21 -9.82
C PRO A 62 -14.30 -9.47 -8.65
N GLN A 63 -15.12 -8.84 -7.79
CA GLN A 63 -14.64 -8.28 -6.52
C GLN A 63 -13.80 -9.38 -5.88
N ARG A 64 -12.46 -9.20 -5.89
CA ARG A 64 -11.53 -10.24 -5.49
C ARG A 64 -11.95 -10.60 -4.07
N PRO A 65 -12.53 -11.79 -3.83
CA PRO A 65 -12.78 -12.20 -2.48
C PRO A 65 -11.42 -12.15 -1.81
N ASP A 66 -11.32 -11.54 -0.63
CA ASP A 66 -10.15 -11.77 0.21
C ASP A 66 -9.97 -13.29 0.23
N PRO A 67 -8.84 -13.81 -0.30
CA PRO A 67 -8.71 -15.24 -0.48
C PRO A 67 -9.00 -15.88 0.87
N PRO A 68 -9.93 -16.86 0.95
CA PRO A 68 -10.14 -17.60 2.17
C PRO A 68 -8.78 -18.05 2.64
N TYR A 69 -8.37 -17.57 3.81
CA TYR A 69 -7.09 -17.97 4.36
C TYR A 69 -7.23 -19.44 4.78
N ASP A 70 -6.82 -20.34 3.90
CA ASP A 70 -6.70 -21.75 4.22
C ASP A 70 -5.21 -22.06 4.49
N PRO A 71 -4.85 -22.30 5.77
CA PRO A 71 -3.47 -22.59 6.18
C PRO A 71 -2.87 -23.82 5.49
N PHE A 72 -3.68 -24.67 4.85
CA PHE A 72 -3.27 -25.99 4.39
C PHE A 72 -3.35 -26.21 2.87
N THR A 73 -3.92 -25.29 2.07
CA THR A 73 -4.12 -25.55 0.63
C THR A 73 -2.86 -25.41 -0.22
N HIS A 74 -1.87 -24.64 0.22
CA HIS A 74 -0.63 -24.45 -0.53
C HIS A 74 0.46 -25.38 0.00
N LYS A 75 0.49 -26.61 -0.51
CA LYS A 75 1.67 -27.48 -0.39
C LYS A 75 2.82 -26.81 -1.13
N GLN A 76 3.67 -26.07 -0.43
CA GLN A 76 4.91 -25.56 -1.01
C GLN A 76 5.83 -26.76 -1.28
N GLU A 77 5.88 -27.21 -2.54
CA GLU A 77 6.76 -28.28 -2.99
C GLU A 77 8.24 -27.85 -3.00
N VAL A 78 8.49 -26.54 -3.07
CA VAL A 78 9.83 -25.95 -3.11
C VAL A 78 10.26 -25.46 -1.74
N VAL A 79 11.36 -26.00 -1.21
CA VAL A 79 12.00 -25.54 0.03
C VAL A 79 13.23 -24.70 -0.33
N HIS A 80 13.24 -23.43 0.08
CA HIS A 80 14.38 -22.54 -0.11
C HIS A 80 15.41 -22.73 1.01
N HIS A 81 16.66 -23.09 0.67
CA HIS A 81 17.77 -23.17 1.62
C HIS A 81 18.59 -21.86 1.61
N LEU A 82 18.60 -21.15 2.74
CA LEU A 82 19.46 -19.98 2.93
C LEU A 82 20.83 -20.44 3.42
N VAL A 83 21.84 -20.38 2.56
CA VAL A 83 23.23 -20.68 2.94
C VAL A 83 23.81 -19.49 3.70
N ARG A 84 24.31 -19.73 4.91
CA ARG A 84 24.99 -18.73 5.75
C ARG A 84 26.34 -19.25 6.23
N THR A 85 27.35 -18.39 6.16
CA THR A 85 28.73 -18.67 6.60
C THR A 85 28.99 -18.09 7.99
N ASP A 86 28.12 -17.22 8.49
CA ASP A 86 28.25 -16.53 9.76
C ASP A 86 27.79 -17.40 10.94
N HIS A 87 28.29 -17.06 12.14
CA HIS A 87 27.92 -17.68 13.40
C HIS A 87 26.65 -17.04 13.98
N PRO A 88 25.84 -17.79 14.75
CA PRO A 88 24.62 -17.26 15.36
C PRO A 88 24.92 -16.06 16.24
N THR A 89 24.31 -14.92 15.90
CA THR A 89 24.43 -13.68 16.65
C THR A 89 23.16 -13.45 17.48
N ASN A 90 23.30 -13.59 18.80
CA ASN A 90 22.20 -13.29 19.72
C ASN A 90 22.08 -11.78 19.91
N VAL A 91 20.88 -11.25 19.70
CA VAL A 91 20.58 -9.84 19.81
C VAL A 91 19.59 -9.60 20.95
N ARG A 92 19.95 -8.70 21.88
CA ARG A 92 19.08 -8.32 23.01
C ARG A 92 17.73 -7.76 22.51
N PRO A 93 16.58 -8.22 23.03
CA PRO A 93 15.26 -7.74 22.61
C PRO A 93 15.08 -6.25 22.92
N ARG A 94 14.39 -5.54 22.02
CA ARG A 94 14.03 -4.13 22.19
C ARG A 94 12.81 -4.03 23.11
N ARG A 95 12.84 -3.10 24.08
CA ARG A 95 11.66 -2.79 24.90
C ARG A 95 10.60 -2.08 24.05
N LEU A 96 9.35 -2.52 24.18
CA LEU A 96 8.18 -1.90 23.56
C LEU A 96 7.31 -1.26 24.65
N LEU A 97 6.60 -0.19 24.30
CA LEU A 97 5.56 0.39 25.16
C LEU A 97 4.40 -0.61 25.31
N SER A 98 3.65 -0.56 26.41
CA SER A 98 2.57 -1.51 26.73
C SER A 98 1.58 -1.70 25.58
N ALA A 99 0.99 -0.61 25.08
CA ALA A 99 0.04 -0.66 23.96
C ALA A 99 0.67 -1.22 22.66
N SER A 100 1.96 -0.93 22.41
CA SER A 100 2.67 -1.50 21.26
C SER A 100 2.94 -2.99 21.42
N LEU A 101 3.20 -3.43 22.64
CA LEU A 101 3.47 -4.81 22.98
C LEU A 101 2.20 -5.65 22.88
N GLU A 102 1.07 -5.13 23.36
CA GLU A 102 -0.25 -5.76 23.23
C GLU A 102 -0.66 -5.91 21.77
N ALA A 103 -0.54 -4.84 20.97
CA ALA A 103 -0.82 -4.91 19.54
C ALA A 103 0.07 -5.93 18.83
N ALA A 104 1.38 -5.95 19.13
CA ALA A 104 2.30 -6.93 18.56
C ALA A 104 1.91 -8.37 18.96
N LYS A 105 1.55 -8.61 20.23
CA LYS A 105 1.08 -9.92 20.68
C LYS A 105 -0.16 -10.38 19.92
N ALA A 106 -1.15 -9.50 19.73
CA ALA A 106 -2.36 -9.82 18.98
C ALA A 106 -2.05 -10.23 17.54
N GLU A 107 -1.19 -9.44 16.86
CA GLU A 107 -0.74 -9.75 15.48
C GLU A 107 0.02 -11.08 15.41
N PHE A 108 0.92 -11.36 16.36
CA PHE A 108 1.63 -12.65 16.40
C PHE A 108 0.68 -13.83 16.65
N SER A 109 -0.29 -13.70 17.56
CA SER A 109 -1.29 -14.74 17.80
C SER A 109 -2.12 -15.03 16.55
N HIS A 110 -2.57 -13.98 15.87
CA HIS A 110 -3.27 -14.10 14.59
C HIS A 110 -2.39 -14.78 13.55
N THR A 111 -1.16 -14.30 13.35
CA THR A 111 -0.21 -14.88 12.39
C THR A 111 0.16 -16.35 12.70
N LEU A 112 0.13 -16.73 13.97
CA LEU A 112 0.33 -18.12 14.41
C LEU A 112 -0.90 -18.98 14.12
N GLN A 113 -2.12 -18.47 14.29
CA GLN A 113 -3.35 -19.15 13.87
C GLN A 113 -3.40 -19.33 12.35
N LEU A 114 -2.89 -18.34 11.63
CA LEU A 114 -2.67 -18.44 10.20
C LEU A 114 -1.61 -19.54 9.89
N GLY A 115 -0.64 -19.81 10.78
CA GLY A 115 0.41 -20.79 10.51
C GLY A 115 1.51 -20.25 9.59
N ALA A 116 1.54 -18.95 9.35
CA ALA A 116 2.64 -18.27 8.66
C ALA A 116 3.91 -18.21 9.53
N ILE A 117 3.78 -18.34 10.85
CA ILE A 117 4.89 -18.43 11.80
C ILE A 117 4.76 -19.65 12.71
N ARG A 118 5.89 -20.09 13.27
CA ARG A 118 5.94 -21.14 14.30
C ARG A 118 6.90 -20.76 15.43
N LEU A 119 6.66 -21.33 16.61
CA LEU A 119 7.62 -21.23 17.71
C LEU A 119 8.88 -22.00 17.33
N SER A 120 10.04 -21.40 17.60
CA SER A 120 11.34 -22.01 17.37
C SER A 120 12.34 -21.52 18.42
N ASN A 121 13.33 -22.35 18.72
CA ASN A 121 14.46 -21.98 19.55
C ASN A 121 15.68 -21.80 18.64
N SER A 122 15.80 -20.63 18.02
CA SER A 122 16.90 -20.33 17.09
C SER A 122 17.96 -19.47 17.76
N GLY A 123 19.24 -19.71 17.43
CA GLY A 123 20.36 -18.84 17.82
C GLY A 123 20.41 -17.51 17.08
N TRP A 124 19.39 -17.19 16.27
CA TRP A 124 19.35 -16.05 15.35
C TRP A 124 18.18 -15.08 15.61
N PRO A 125 17.98 -14.60 16.85
CA PRO A 125 16.90 -13.67 17.13
C PRO A 125 17.19 -12.29 16.51
N SER A 126 16.18 -11.70 15.86
CA SER A 126 16.23 -10.32 15.37
C SER A 126 15.33 -9.40 16.22
N LYS A 127 15.71 -8.13 16.36
CA LYS A 127 14.95 -7.14 17.15
C LYS A 127 13.66 -6.73 16.44
N LEU A 128 12.52 -6.88 17.12
CA LEU A 128 11.24 -6.35 16.64
C LEU A 128 11.20 -4.81 16.68
N ARG A 129 10.65 -4.20 15.63
CA ARG A 129 10.40 -2.76 15.53
C ARG A 129 8.98 -2.51 15.01
N LYS A 130 8.15 -1.83 15.81
CA LYS A 130 6.82 -1.36 15.36
C LYS A 130 7.01 -0.11 14.50
N PHE A 131 6.28 -0.05 13.39
CA PHE A 131 6.18 1.14 12.55
C PHE A 131 4.72 1.55 12.46
N THR A 132 4.47 2.85 12.49
CA THR A 132 3.15 3.42 12.18
C THR A 132 3.11 3.67 10.68
N LYS A 133 2.10 3.13 9.99
CA LYS A 133 1.78 3.58 8.65
C LYS A 133 1.05 4.92 8.82
N TYR A 134 1.51 5.97 8.14
CA TYR A 134 0.73 7.20 8.06
C TYR A 134 -0.47 6.92 7.18
N LEU A 135 -1.68 7.00 7.76
CA LEU A 135 -2.90 7.07 6.98
C LEU A 135 -2.89 8.49 6.41
N GLY A 136 -2.77 8.61 5.09
CA GLY A 136 -2.87 9.91 4.43
C GLY A 136 -4.31 10.36 4.49
N ASP A 137 -4.57 11.37 5.32
CA ASP A 137 -5.77 12.22 5.25
C ASP A 137 -5.58 13.31 4.18
#